data_AF-A0A2M8GL18-F1
#
_entry.id   AF-A0A2M8GL18-F1
#
_cell.length_a   1.000
_cell.length_b   1.000
_cell.length_c   1.000
_cell.angle_alpha   90.00
_cell.angle_beta   90.00
_cell.angle_gamma   90.00
#
_symmetry.space_group_name_H-M   'P 1'
#
loop_
_entity.id
_entity.type
_entity.pdbx_description
1 polymer ?
#
loop_
_entity_poly.entity_id
_entity_poly.type
_entity_poly.pdbx_seq_one_letter_code
_entity_poly.pdbx_strand_id
1 'polypeptide(L)'
;MIVKVHISEDSRCLLKPRNEVSFGDLFLEKKTNLETEVFISRDLKISPKNIFRFLKKLVGDQVKKEEAIAIKKDFFGKKIVTSPVNGIIKIIDHNSGKIIISDDEKFKTTTKAFFKGEVIDIRKNYLELKLEKAEQFELTSSSSNFGGQTYYFEESDIYGLTSSKIENRIIISKSFNALIQAKIEAIGALGLVSLTRLDERHGIGTAQIKNIADFKKITSIKFPYCLIDKQSSRIYFYI
;
A
#
# COMPACT_ATOMS: atom_id res chain seq x y z
N MET A 1 -15.15 -15.29 -17.55
CA MET A 1 -14.35 -15.96 -16.49
C MET A 1 -14.70 -15.36 -15.13
N ILE A 2 -14.77 -16.13 -14.05
CA ILE A 2 -14.90 -15.58 -12.68
C ILE A 2 -13.54 -15.69 -12.00
N VAL A 3 -13.06 -14.58 -11.42
CA VAL A 3 -11.79 -14.48 -10.70
C VAL A 3 -12.04 -13.98 -9.27
N LYS A 4 -11.13 -14.30 -8.35
CA LYS A 4 -11.19 -13.81 -6.98
C LYS A 4 -10.27 -12.61 -6.81
N VAL A 5 -10.80 -11.51 -6.28
CA VAL A 5 -9.98 -10.37 -5.81
C VAL A 5 -9.93 -10.43 -4.29
N HIS A 6 -8.75 -10.71 -3.72
CA HIS A 6 -8.60 -10.85 -2.28
C HIS A 6 -8.69 -9.50 -1.55
N ILE A 7 -9.37 -9.53 -0.42
CA ILE A 7 -9.63 -8.41 0.48
C ILE A 7 -8.94 -8.70 1.81
N SER A 8 -8.22 -7.73 2.36
CA SER A 8 -7.58 -7.89 3.67
C SER A 8 -8.62 -7.98 4.78
N GLU A 9 -8.35 -8.77 5.82
CA GLU A 9 -9.33 -9.04 6.90
C GLU A 9 -9.70 -7.80 7.72
N ASP A 10 -8.83 -6.79 7.72
CA ASP A 10 -9.01 -5.50 8.38
C ASP A 10 -9.71 -4.44 7.51
N SER A 11 -10.12 -4.82 6.29
CA SER A 11 -10.82 -3.96 5.35
C SER A 11 -12.28 -4.36 5.18
N ARG A 12 -13.14 -3.37 4.99
CA ARG A 12 -14.54 -3.55 4.59
C ARG A 12 -14.69 -3.26 3.09
N CYS A 13 -15.30 -4.18 2.36
CA CYS A 13 -15.71 -3.92 0.97
C CYS A 13 -16.85 -2.89 0.91
N LEU A 14 -16.71 -1.91 0.01
CA LEU A 14 -17.70 -0.86 -0.27
C LEU A 14 -18.50 -1.12 -1.55
N LEU A 15 -18.06 -2.07 -2.39
CA LEU A 15 -18.79 -2.49 -3.58
C LEU A 15 -20.03 -3.31 -3.21
N LYS A 16 -20.93 -3.46 -4.19
CA LYS A 16 -22.15 -4.26 -4.05
C LYS A 16 -22.19 -5.38 -5.09
N PRO A 17 -22.74 -6.55 -4.76
CA PRO A 17 -22.99 -7.59 -5.75
C PRO A 17 -23.93 -7.11 -6.86
N ARG A 18 -23.78 -7.71 -8.05
CA ARG A 18 -24.53 -7.46 -9.29
C ARG A 18 -24.35 -6.05 -9.89
N ASN A 19 -23.28 -5.35 -9.50
CA ASN A 19 -22.93 -4.06 -10.07
C ASN A 19 -21.66 -4.17 -10.91
N GLU A 20 -21.61 -3.38 -11.98
CA GLU A 20 -20.35 -3.09 -12.67
C GLU A 20 -19.46 -2.21 -11.77
N VAL A 21 -18.17 -2.53 -11.76
CA VAL A 21 -17.12 -1.74 -11.13
C VAL A 21 -16.16 -1.26 -12.20
N SER A 22 -15.72 -0.01 -12.07
CA SER A 22 -14.74 0.64 -12.91
C SER A 22 -13.51 1.06 -12.11
N PHE A 23 -12.41 1.30 -12.83
CA PHE A 23 -11.21 1.85 -12.23
C PHE A 23 -11.52 3.17 -11.52
N GLY A 24 -11.09 3.29 -10.27
CA GLY A 24 -11.29 4.50 -9.47
C GLY A 24 -12.49 4.48 -8.52
N ASP A 25 -13.41 3.52 -8.67
CA ASP A 25 -14.56 3.36 -7.76
C ASP A 25 -14.10 3.07 -6.32
N LEU A 26 -14.88 3.47 -5.32
CA LEU A 26 -14.55 3.15 -3.93
C LEU A 26 -14.66 1.65 -3.68
N PHE A 27 -13.53 1.01 -3.35
CA PHE A 27 -13.45 -0.44 -3.20
C PHE A 27 -13.38 -0.86 -1.73
N LEU A 28 -12.36 -0.44 -1.00
CA LEU A 28 -12.16 -0.85 0.40
C LEU A 28 -12.20 0.35 1.33
N GLU A 29 -12.74 0.17 2.53
CA GLU A 29 -12.57 1.07 3.67
C GLU A 29 -11.77 0.34 4.75
N LYS A 30 -10.65 0.93 5.18
CA LYS A 30 -9.88 0.45 6.33
C LYS A 30 -9.96 1.48 7.44
N LYS A 31 -10.27 1.01 8.65
CA LYS A 31 -10.21 1.84 9.86
C LYS A 31 -8.82 1.68 10.47
N THR A 32 -8.07 2.76 10.51
CA THR A 32 -6.73 2.78 11.11
C THR A 32 -6.74 3.77 12.27
N ASN A 33 -6.00 3.48 13.33
CA ASN A 33 -5.77 4.45 14.39
C ASN A 33 -4.77 5.49 13.89
N LEU A 34 -4.97 6.76 14.22
CA LEU A 34 -3.94 7.78 14.01
C LEU A 34 -2.75 7.50 14.94
N GLU A 35 -1.54 7.69 14.45
CA GLU A 35 -0.34 7.64 15.28
C GLU A 35 0.13 9.07 15.56
N THR A 36 0.17 9.44 16.83
CA THR A 36 0.64 10.76 17.27
C THR A 36 2.02 10.63 17.89
N GLU A 37 3.00 11.37 17.35
CA GLU A 37 4.35 11.44 17.92
C GLU A 37 4.44 12.52 19.00
N VAL A 38 5.06 12.19 20.13
CA VAL A 38 5.37 13.15 21.20
C VAL A 38 6.87 13.12 21.52
N PHE A 39 7.55 14.26 21.36
CA PHE A 39 9.00 14.37 21.45
C PHE A 39 9.48 14.67 22.87
N ILE A 40 9.43 13.66 23.75
CA ILE A 40 9.77 13.77 25.18
C ILE A 40 11.14 14.42 25.43
N SER A 41 12.17 13.97 24.72
CA SER A 41 13.55 14.45 24.91
C SER A 41 13.70 15.94 24.62
N ARG A 42 13.11 16.39 23.51
CA ARG A 42 13.07 17.78 23.06
C ARG A 42 12.30 18.64 24.05
N ASP A 43 11.11 18.22 24.43
CA ASP A 43 10.19 19.04 25.23
C ASP A 43 10.66 19.15 26.70
N LEU A 44 11.28 18.10 27.24
CA LEU A 44 11.93 18.12 28.56
C LEU A 44 13.36 18.67 28.56
N LYS A 45 13.96 18.91 27.37
CA LYS A 45 15.38 19.28 27.19
C LYS A 45 16.32 18.28 27.91
N ILE A 46 16.24 17.01 27.52
CA ILE A 46 17.06 15.90 28.03
C ILE A 46 17.65 15.10 26.87
N SER A 47 18.69 14.31 27.14
CA SER A 47 19.20 13.33 26.17
C SER A 47 18.15 12.24 25.89
N PRO A 48 17.94 11.83 24.62
CA PRO A 48 17.07 10.71 24.25
C PRO A 48 17.33 9.43 25.06
N LYS A 49 18.59 9.11 25.34
CA LYS A 49 18.97 7.91 26.12
C LYS A 49 18.40 7.91 27.54
N ASN A 50 18.01 9.07 28.07
CA ASN A 50 17.50 9.23 29.42
C ASN A 50 15.97 9.27 29.50
N ILE A 51 15.21 9.16 28.40
CA ILE A 51 13.75 9.35 28.44
C ILE A 51 13.05 8.46 29.48
N PHE A 52 13.46 7.19 29.62
CA PHE A 52 12.86 6.23 30.54
C PHE A 52 12.92 6.67 32.01
N ARG A 53 13.87 7.53 32.38
CA ARG A 53 13.99 8.07 33.74
C ARG A 53 12.87 9.06 34.09
N PHE A 54 12.25 9.66 33.07
CA PHE A 54 11.28 10.74 33.23
C PHE A 54 9.86 10.34 32.82
N LEU A 55 9.69 9.23 32.10
CA LEU A 55 8.40 8.71 31.72
C LEU A 55 7.57 8.30 32.94
N LYS A 56 6.26 8.54 32.86
CA LYS A 56 5.24 8.12 33.82
C LYS A 56 4.38 6.97 33.32
N LYS A 57 4.56 6.59 32.05
CA LYS A 57 3.78 5.61 31.31
C LYS A 57 4.70 4.72 30.49
N LEU A 58 4.28 3.49 30.24
CA LEU A 58 4.98 2.47 29.48
C LEU A 58 4.23 2.10 28.20
N VAL A 59 4.88 1.35 27.31
CA VAL A 59 4.20 0.75 26.14
C VAL A 59 3.05 -0.12 26.63
N GLY A 60 1.88 0.05 26.02
CA GLY A 60 0.63 -0.62 26.39
C GLY A 60 -0.26 0.18 27.35
N ASP A 61 0.26 1.23 27.99
CA ASP A 61 -0.54 2.05 28.90
C ASP A 61 -1.54 2.93 28.13
N GLN A 62 -2.75 3.02 28.69
CA GLN A 62 -3.73 4.03 28.28
C GLN A 62 -3.34 5.41 28.81
N VAL A 63 -3.55 6.41 27.97
CA VAL A 63 -3.35 7.83 28.26
C VAL A 63 -4.57 8.64 27.82
N LYS A 64 -4.94 9.63 28.62
CA LYS A 64 -5.96 10.63 28.25
C LYS A 64 -5.28 11.90 27.74
N LYS A 65 -5.98 12.66 26.90
CA LYS A 65 -5.58 14.00 26.51
C LYS A 65 -5.30 14.83 27.77
N GLU A 66 -4.20 15.58 27.73
CA GLU A 66 -3.64 16.38 28.82
C GLU A 66 -3.10 15.58 30.03
N GLU A 67 -3.15 14.24 30.01
CA GLU A 67 -2.54 13.41 31.05
C GLU A 67 -1.00 13.49 30.98
N ALA A 68 -0.35 13.60 32.13
CA ALA A 68 1.10 13.66 32.22
C ALA A 68 1.76 12.32 31.83
N ILE A 69 2.54 12.35 30.77
CA ILE A 69 3.27 11.18 30.23
C ILE A 69 4.75 11.20 30.61
N ALA A 70 5.32 12.38 30.87
CA ALA A 70 6.68 12.52 31.35
C ALA A 70 6.84 13.73 32.26
N ILE A 71 7.67 13.61 33.29
CA ILE A 71 7.92 14.68 34.27
C ILE A 71 9.40 14.77 34.59
N LYS A 72 9.99 15.95 34.41
CA LYS A 72 11.31 16.32 34.92
C LYS A 72 11.15 17.30 36.08
N LYS A 73 11.74 16.96 37.22
CA LYS A 73 11.87 17.86 38.39
C LYS A 73 13.35 18.16 38.60
N ASP A 74 13.70 19.42 38.68
CA ASP A 74 15.02 19.90 39.04
C ASP A 74 14.92 21.12 39.97
N PHE A 75 16.06 21.69 40.35
CA PHE A 75 16.12 22.83 41.27
C PHE A 75 15.44 24.09 40.70
N PHE A 76 15.25 24.17 39.38
CA PHE A 76 14.62 25.30 38.69
C PHE A 76 13.12 25.09 38.41
N GLY A 77 12.56 23.95 38.81
CA GLY A 77 11.13 23.70 38.78
C GLY A 77 10.74 22.35 38.19
N LYS A 78 9.50 22.28 37.70
CA LYS A 78 8.89 21.07 37.14
C LYS A 78 8.51 21.31 35.68
N LYS A 79 9.01 20.48 34.78
CA LYS A 79 8.53 20.38 33.40
C LYS A 79 7.70 19.12 33.24
N ILE A 80 6.58 19.28 32.54
CA ILE A 80 5.61 18.21 32.29
C ILE A 80 5.39 18.15 30.79
N VAL A 81 5.44 16.94 30.24
CA VAL A 81 4.92 16.65 28.90
C VAL A 81 3.64 15.87 29.10
N THR A 82 2.58 16.31 28.43
CA THR A 82 1.25 15.70 28.49
C THR A 82 0.90 15.03 27.16
N SER A 83 -0.02 14.07 27.20
CA SER A 83 -0.54 13.47 25.98
C SER A 83 -1.38 14.49 25.20
N PRO A 84 -1.18 14.65 23.88
CA PRO A 84 -2.05 15.49 23.06
C PRO A 84 -3.41 14.84 22.74
N VAL A 85 -3.52 13.52 22.89
CA VAL A 85 -4.67 12.69 22.48
C VAL A 85 -5.07 11.68 23.55
N ASN A 86 -6.26 11.09 23.42
CA ASN A 86 -6.60 9.86 24.12
C ASN A 86 -6.05 8.68 23.32
N GLY A 87 -5.51 7.65 23.98
CA GLY A 87 -5.03 6.48 23.26
C GLY A 87 -4.14 5.57 24.08
N ILE A 88 -3.34 4.77 23.38
CA ILE A 88 -2.42 3.79 23.97
C ILE A 88 -1.00 4.09 23.50
N ILE A 89 -0.03 4.08 24.42
CA ILE A 89 1.39 4.20 24.06
C ILE A 89 1.81 2.93 23.30
N LYS A 90 2.11 3.07 22.01
CA LYS A 90 2.49 1.97 21.13
C LYS A 90 3.99 1.73 21.11
N ILE A 91 4.78 2.81 21.06
CA ILE A 91 6.24 2.74 20.94
C ILE A 91 6.87 3.80 21.84
N ILE A 92 7.99 3.43 22.46
CA ILE A 92 8.92 4.35 23.10
C ILE A 92 10.26 4.21 22.39
N ASP A 93 10.65 5.23 21.62
CA ASP A 93 11.92 5.26 20.90
C ASP A 93 12.95 6.07 21.70
N HIS A 94 13.89 5.35 22.31
CA HIS A 94 14.98 5.95 23.10
C HIS A 94 16.15 6.46 22.26
N ASN A 95 16.21 6.13 20.96
CA ASN A 95 17.23 6.67 20.05
C ASN A 95 16.87 8.10 19.65
N SER A 96 15.61 8.33 19.26
CA SER A 96 15.12 9.68 18.93
C SER A 96 14.52 10.43 20.12
N GLY A 97 14.16 9.72 21.20
CA GLY A 97 13.65 10.31 22.43
C GLY A 97 12.17 10.70 22.34
N LYS A 98 11.39 9.96 21.54
CA LYS A 98 9.96 10.21 21.32
C LYS A 98 9.12 9.00 21.73
N ILE A 99 7.83 9.24 21.95
CA ILE A 99 6.82 8.19 22.08
C ILE A 99 5.83 8.29 20.93
N ILE A 100 5.24 7.16 20.55
CA ILE A 100 4.15 7.08 19.58
C ILE A 100 2.90 6.60 20.31
N ILE A 101 1.85 7.40 20.24
CA ILE A 101 0.54 7.11 20.82
C ILE A 101 -0.39 6.71 19.67
N SER A 102 -0.96 5.51 19.76
CA SER A 102 -2.09 5.12 18.91
C SER A 102 -3.34 5.80 19.46
N ASP A 103 -3.85 6.77 18.72
CA ASP A 103 -5.07 7.50 19.03
C ASP A 103 -6.28 6.55 19.07
N ASP A 104 -7.23 6.83 19.96
CA ASP A 104 -8.55 6.19 19.97
C ASP A 104 -9.40 6.64 18.76
N GLU A 105 -9.12 7.82 18.20
CA GLU A 105 -9.74 8.30 16.97
C GLU A 105 -9.31 7.44 15.77
N LYS A 106 -10.31 6.75 15.21
CA LYS A 106 -10.15 5.95 13.99
C LYS A 106 -10.45 6.82 12.78
N PHE A 107 -9.46 7.00 11.91
CA PHE A 107 -9.70 7.58 10.60
C PHE A 107 -9.94 6.47 9.58
N LYS A 108 -10.76 6.79 8.58
CA LYS A 108 -11.12 5.88 7.50
C LYS A 108 -10.24 6.20 6.31
N THR A 109 -9.44 5.24 5.88
CA THR A 109 -8.79 5.28 4.58
C THR A 109 -9.65 4.52 3.58
N THR A 110 -9.74 5.03 2.36
CA THR A 110 -10.41 4.33 1.27
C THR A 110 -9.41 3.95 0.20
N THR A 111 -9.58 2.77 -0.36
CA THR A 111 -8.83 2.28 -1.52
C THR A 111 -9.76 2.25 -2.72
N LYS A 112 -9.29 2.77 -3.84
CA LYS A 112 -10.02 2.74 -5.11
C LYS A 112 -9.86 1.38 -5.80
N ALA A 113 -10.84 0.98 -6.58
CA ALA A 113 -10.81 -0.22 -7.40
C ALA A 113 -9.70 -0.10 -8.45
N PHE A 114 -8.89 -1.15 -8.54
CA PHE A 114 -7.82 -1.32 -9.53
C PHE A 114 -8.20 -2.38 -10.59
N PHE A 115 -9.49 -2.64 -10.75
CA PHE A 115 -10.05 -3.62 -11.68
C PHE A 115 -11.38 -3.12 -12.24
N LYS A 116 -11.77 -3.67 -13.38
CA LYS A 116 -13.06 -3.47 -14.03
C LYS A 116 -13.75 -4.82 -14.22
N GLY A 117 -15.07 -4.87 -14.06
CA GLY A 117 -15.88 -6.09 -14.31
C GLY A 117 -17.22 -6.07 -13.59
N GLU A 118 -17.90 -7.21 -13.54
CA GLU A 118 -19.16 -7.36 -12.80
C GLU A 118 -18.89 -8.05 -11.46
N VAL A 119 -19.23 -7.41 -10.34
CA VAL A 119 -19.11 -8.03 -9.01
C VAL A 119 -20.24 -9.05 -8.85
N ILE A 120 -19.93 -10.33 -8.74
CA ILE A 120 -20.94 -11.40 -8.60
C ILE A 120 -21.30 -11.63 -7.15
N ASP A 121 -20.30 -11.68 -6.28
CA ASP A 121 -20.47 -12.02 -4.87
C ASP A 121 -19.36 -11.41 -4.03
N ILE A 122 -19.63 -11.18 -2.75
CA ILE A 122 -18.67 -10.61 -1.79
C ILE A 122 -18.62 -11.52 -0.56
N ARG A 123 -17.43 -12.04 -0.29
CA ARG A 123 -17.12 -12.84 0.91
C ARG A 123 -16.22 -12.03 1.85
N LYS A 124 -15.95 -12.58 3.03
CA LYS A 124 -15.17 -11.90 4.08
C LYS A 124 -13.76 -11.50 3.59
N ASN A 125 -13.12 -12.34 2.78
CA ASN A 125 -11.71 -12.24 2.41
C ASN A 125 -11.48 -12.12 0.89
N TYR A 126 -12.54 -12.14 0.08
CA TYR A 126 -12.45 -11.92 -1.37
C TYR A 126 -13.80 -11.49 -1.93
N LEU A 127 -13.79 -10.89 -3.13
CA LEU A 127 -14.97 -10.79 -3.98
C LEU A 127 -14.78 -11.63 -5.25
N GLU A 128 -15.89 -12.06 -5.83
CA GLU A 128 -15.91 -12.74 -7.13
C GLU A 128 -16.21 -11.73 -8.22
N LEU A 129 -15.27 -11.58 -9.15
CA LEU A 129 -15.35 -10.65 -10.27
C LEU A 129 -15.53 -11.45 -11.55
N LYS A 130 -16.61 -11.17 -12.28
CA LYS A 130 -16.83 -11.73 -13.62
C LYS A 130 -16.21 -10.79 -14.65
N LEU A 131 -15.33 -11.38 -15.45
CA LEU A 131 -14.65 -10.78 -16.58
C LEU A 131 -15.21 -11.38 -17.86
N GLU A 132 -15.37 -10.56 -18.91
CA GLU A 132 -15.92 -11.00 -20.20
C GLU A 132 -14.99 -12.04 -20.83
N LYS A 133 -13.75 -11.65 -21.13
CA LYS A 133 -12.69 -12.51 -21.65
C LYS A 133 -11.41 -12.27 -20.87
N ALA A 134 -10.85 -13.34 -20.33
CA ALA A 134 -9.63 -13.26 -19.53
C ALA A 134 -8.73 -14.47 -19.75
N GLU A 135 -7.43 -14.26 -19.59
CA GLU A 135 -6.41 -15.30 -19.52
C GLU A 135 -5.61 -15.17 -18.22
N GLN A 136 -5.24 -16.30 -17.64
CA GLN A 136 -4.51 -16.38 -16.38
C GLN A 136 -3.10 -16.90 -16.59
N PHE A 137 -2.14 -16.31 -15.88
CA PHE A 137 -0.74 -16.73 -15.87
C PHE A 137 -0.17 -16.76 -14.45
N GLU A 138 0.90 -17.53 -14.27
CA GLU A 138 1.59 -17.65 -12.99
C GLU A 138 2.66 -16.56 -12.80
N LEU A 139 2.77 -16.10 -11.55
CA LEU A 139 3.79 -15.17 -11.12
C LEU A 139 4.86 -15.88 -10.29
N THR A 140 6.11 -15.48 -10.47
CA THR A 140 7.20 -15.81 -9.55
C THR A 140 7.09 -14.98 -8.26
N SER A 141 6.73 -13.71 -8.39
CA SER A 141 6.63 -12.77 -7.28
C SER A 141 5.71 -11.60 -7.62
N SER A 142 5.15 -10.96 -6.59
CA SER A 142 4.42 -9.70 -6.69
C SER A 142 4.49 -8.90 -5.38
N SER A 143 4.62 -7.58 -5.46
CA SER A 143 4.71 -6.73 -4.27
C SER A 143 3.39 -6.65 -3.49
N SER A 144 2.25 -6.55 -4.19
CA SER A 144 0.90 -6.41 -3.62
C SER A 144 -0.19 -6.89 -4.60
N ASN A 145 -1.46 -6.74 -4.22
CA ASN A 145 -2.58 -6.80 -5.16
C ASN A 145 -2.72 -5.45 -5.86
N PHE A 146 -2.75 -5.46 -7.19
CA PHE A 146 -2.90 -4.26 -8.00
C PHE A 146 -3.40 -4.62 -9.39
N GLY A 147 -3.70 -3.61 -10.21
CA GLY A 147 -4.21 -3.80 -11.56
C GLY A 147 -4.45 -2.45 -12.22
N GLY A 148 -4.85 -2.48 -13.48
CA GLY A 148 -5.03 -1.26 -14.26
C GLY A 148 -5.06 -1.51 -15.75
N GLN A 149 -5.04 -0.40 -16.49
CA GLN A 149 -4.85 -0.44 -17.93
C GLN A 149 -3.41 -0.79 -18.27
N THR A 150 -3.20 -1.68 -19.24
CA THR A 150 -1.88 -2.13 -19.62
C THR A 150 -1.28 -1.23 -20.71
N TYR A 151 0.03 -1.06 -20.67
CA TYR A 151 0.82 -0.56 -21.80
C TYR A 151 2.00 -1.52 -22.03
N TYR A 152 2.08 -2.06 -23.25
CA TYR A 152 3.14 -2.98 -23.65
C TYR A 152 4.31 -2.17 -24.18
N PHE A 153 5.39 -2.12 -23.40
CA PHE A 153 6.59 -1.37 -23.69
C PHE A 153 7.66 -2.28 -24.28
N GLU A 154 8.30 -1.82 -25.34
CA GLU A 154 9.52 -2.43 -25.89
C GLU A 154 10.69 -1.47 -25.69
N GLU A 155 11.91 -1.97 -25.45
CA GLU A 155 13.08 -1.12 -25.19
C GLU A 155 13.40 -0.14 -26.34
N SER A 156 12.95 -0.41 -27.57
CA SER A 156 13.01 0.55 -28.67
C SER A 156 12.23 1.85 -28.41
N ASP A 157 11.25 1.82 -27.48
CA ASP A 157 10.37 2.95 -27.16
C ASP A 157 10.91 3.88 -26.06
N ILE A 158 12.16 3.71 -25.58
CA ILE A 158 12.73 4.48 -24.45
C ILE A 158 12.60 6.01 -24.66
N TYR A 159 12.83 6.47 -25.89
CA TYR A 159 12.74 7.88 -26.27
C TYR A 159 11.29 8.38 -26.44
N GLY A 160 10.32 7.46 -26.55
CA GLY A 160 8.90 7.74 -26.71
C GLY A 160 8.06 7.60 -25.44
N LEU A 161 8.70 7.56 -24.27
CA LEU A 161 8.04 7.53 -22.95
C LEU A 161 7.42 8.90 -22.63
N THR A 162 6.15 9.07 -22.98
CA THR A 162 5.33 10.25 -22.66
C THR A 162 4.35 9.96 -21.52
N SER A 163 3.94 10.98 -20.78
CA SER A 163 2.94 10.83 -19.70
C SER A 163 1.65 10.17 -20.18
N SER A 164 1.17 10.54 -21.38
CA SER A 164 -0.04 9.96 -21.98
C SER A 164 -0.02 8.44 -22.15
N LYS A 165 1.17 7.83 -22.28
CA LYS A 165 1.33 6.38 -22.46
C LYS A 165 1.52 5.63 -21.14
N ILE A 166 2.00 6.31 -20.09
CA ILE A 166 2.51 5.67 -18.88
C ILE A 166 1.64 5.97 -17.65
N GLU A 167 1.17 7.21 -17.53
CA GLU A 167 0.43 7.66 -16.37
C GLU A 167 -0.84 6.84 -16.16
N ASN A 168 -1.07 6.40 -14.92
CA ASN A 168 -2.21 5.56 -14.53
C ASN A 168 -2.28 4.19 -15.25
N ARG A 169 -1.15 3.65 -15.71
CA ARG A 169 -1.07 2.34 -16.40
C ARG A 169 -0.12 1.35 -15.73
N ILE A 170 -0.34 0.08 -16.03
CA ILE A 170 0.55 -1.05 -15.75
C ILE A 170 1.45 -1.26 -16.96
N ILE A 171 2.75 -1.10 -16.77
CA ILE A 171 3.72 -1.20 -17.86
C ILE A 171 4.28 -2.62 -17.92
N ILE A 172 4.21 -3.22 -19.11
CA ILE A 172 4.60 -4.60 -19.35
C ILE A 172 5.81 -4.60 -20.29
N SER A 173 6.91 -5.17 -19.85
CA SER A 173 8.14 -5.29 -20.66
C SER A 173 8.87 -6.57 -20.29
N LYS A 174 9.71 -7.09 -21.19
CA LYS A 174 10.53 -8.27 -20.90
C LYS A 174 11.45 -8.01 -19.69
N SER A 175 12.05 -6.82 -19.67
CA SER A 175 12.97 -6.36 -18.63
C SER A 175 12.91 -4.86 -18.47
N PHE A 176 13.38 -4.38 -17.32
CA PHE A 176 13.56 -2.96 -17.05
C PHE A 176 14.89 -2.75 -16.34
N ASN A 177 15.76 -1.89 -16.88
CA ASN A 177 16.92 -1.42 -16.12
C ASN A 177 16.51 -0.38 -15.07
N ALA A 178 17.36 -0.13 -14.08
CA ALA A 178 17.06 0.76 -12.95
C ALA A 178 16.69 2.21 -13.36
N LEU A 179 17.30 2.72 -14.44
CA LEU A 179 17.02 4.08 -14.95
C LEU A 179 15.60 4.16 -15.55
N ILE A 180 15.21 3.16 -16.34
CA ILE A 180 13.88 3.09 -16.95
C ILE A 180 12.81 2.91 -15.86
N GLN A 181 13.06 2.05 -14.87
CA GLN A 181 12.13 1.88 -13.75
C GLN A 181 11.88 3.20 -13.03
N ALA A 182 12.95 3.94 -12.67
CA ALA A 182 12.84 5.24 -12.01
C ALA A 182 12.08 6.27 -12.85
N LYS A 183 12.31 6.29 -14.18
CA LYS A 183 11.60 7.20 -15.09
C LYS A 183 10.11 6.88 -15.18
N ILE A 184 9.75 5.61 -15.34
CA ILE A 184 8.35 5.16 -15.44
C ILE A 184 7.60 5.44 -14.13
N GLU A 185 8.25 5.19 -12.99
CA GLU A 185 7.73 5.52 -11.66
C GLU A 185 7.46 7.03 -11.54
N ALA A 186 8.44 7.87 -11.90
CA ALA A 186 8.31 9.33 -11.83
C ALA A 186 7.20 9.89 -12.73
N ILE A 187 6.89 9.22 -13.85
CA ILE A 187 5.80 9.62 -14.75
C ILE A 187 4.41 9.26 -14.19
N GLY A 188 4.33 8.36 -13.20
CA GLY A 188 3.07 7.99 -12.55
C GLY A 188 2.45 6.68 -13.05
N ALA A 189 3.27 5.70 -13.43
CA ALA A 189 2.77 4.34 -13.63
C ALA A 189 2.20 3.74 -12.33
N LEU A 190 1.17 2.91 -12.45
CA LEU A 190 0.58 2.18 -11.32
C LEU A 190 1.37 0.92 -10.96
N GLY A 191 2.07 0.35 -11.94
CA GLY A 191 2.91 -0.83 -11.70
C GLY A 191 3.68 -1.33 -12.91
N LEU A 192 4.57 -2.28 -12.64
CA LEU A 192 5.47 -2.90 -13.60
C LEU A 192 5.28 -4.42 -13.60
N VAL A 193 5.22 -5.01 -14.80
CA VAL A 193 5.17 -6.46 -14.97
C VAL A 193 6.29 -6.88 -15.92
N SER A 194 7.16 -7.79 -15.49
CA SER A 194 8.29 -8.25 -16.30
C SER A 194 8.59 -9.73 -16.21
N LEU A 195 9.44 -10.21 -17.11
CA LEU A 195 9.99 -11.58 -17.04
C LEU A 195 11.19 -11.65 -16.09
N THR A 196 11.98 -10.58 -16.04
CA THR A 196 13.13 -10.45 -15.12
C THR A 196 12.69 -9.94 -13.75
N ARG A 197 13.51 -10.20 -12.73
CA ARG A 197 13.34 -9.63 -11.40
C ARG A 197 13.41 -8.09 -11.47
N LEU A 198 12.57 -7.44 -10.68
CA LEU A 198 12.51 -5.98 -10.52
C LEU A 198 13.17 -5.59 -9.19
N ASP A 199 13.71 -4.38 -9.14
CA ASP A 199 14.16 -3.80 -7.88
C ASP A 199 12.92 -3.42 -7.07
N GLU A 200 12.91 -3.73 -5.78
CA GLU A 200 11.81 -3.32 -4.91
C GLU A 200 11.84 -1.80 -4.76
N ARG A 201 10.80 -1.13 -5.25
CA ARG A 201 10.62 0.32 -5.14
C ARG A 201 9.40 0.66 -4.32
N HIS A 202 9.56 1.63 -3.42
CA HIS A 202 8.48 2.12 -2.57
C HIS A 202 7.56 3.04 -3.37
N GLY A 203 6.41 2.53 -3.83
CA GLY A 203 5.36 3.40 -4.41
C GLY A 203 4.57 2.80 -5.56
N ILE A 204 5.08 1.75 -6.22
CA ILE A 204 4.42 1.13 -7.38
C ILE A 204 4.29 -0.39 -7.23
N GLY A 205 3.25 -0.95 -7.85
CA GLY A 205 3.08 -2.41 -7.93
C GLY A 205 4.17 -3.04 -8.80
N THR A 206 4.72 -4.19 -8.40
CA THR A 206 5.66 -4.96 -9.23
C THR A 206 5.23 -6.41 -9.27
N ALA A 207 5.37 -7.05 -10.43
CA ALA A 207 5.12 -8.48 -10.59
C ALA A 207 6.07 -9.10 -11.61
N GLN A 208 6.48 -10.34 -11.36
CA GLN A 208 7.34 -11.10 -12.25
C GLN A 208 6.58 -12.31 -12.82
N ILE A 209 6.45 -12.37 -14.15
CA ILE A 209 5.90 -13.53 -14.87
C ILE A 209 6.84 -14.72 -14.72
N LYS A 210 6.27 -15.89 -14.42
CA LYS A 210 7.06 -17.11 -14.17
C LYS A 210 7.65 -17.74 -15.43
N ASN A 211 6.86 -17.85 -16.50
CA ASN A 211 7.26 -18.59 -17.69
C ASN A 211 7.49 -17.66 -18.90
N ILE A 212 8.57 -17.93 -19.64
CA ILE A 212 8.91 -17.17 -20.86
C ILE A 212 7.84 -17.36 -21.96
N ALA A 213 7.29 -18.57 -22.09
CA ALA A 213 6.23 -18.88 -23.06
C ALA A 213 4.95 -18.07 -22.77
N ASP A 214 4.58 -17.95 -21.49
CA ASP A 214 3.45 -17.14 -21.03
C ASP A 214 3.66 -15.67 -21.38
N PHE A 215 4.87 -15.14 -21.14
CA PHE A 215 5.21 -13.76 -21.50
C PHE A 215 5.03 -13.48 -23.00
N LYS A 216 5.47 -14.41 -23.87
CA LYS A 216 5.26 -14.28 -25.33
C LYS A 216 3.77 -14.24 -25.68
N LYS A 217 2.96 -15.05 -25.00
CA LYS A 217 1.50 -15.06 -25.19
C LYS A 217 0.90 -13.73 -24.76
N ILE A 218 1.25 -13.23 -23.57
CA ILE A 218 0.82 -11.93 -23.01
C ILE A 218 1.10 -10.79 -24.00
N THR A 219 2.32 -10.71 -24.53
CA THR A 219 2.69 -9.67 -25.50
C THR A 219 2.06 -9.84 -26.88
N SER A 220 1.54 -11.04 -27.20
CA SER A 220 0.82 -11.29 -28.44
C SER A 220 -0.67 -10.97 -28.33
N ILE A 221 -1.31 -11.28 -27.19
CA ILE A 221 -2.75 -11.01 -26.99
C ILE A 221 -3.03 -9.52 -26.74
N LYS A 222 -2.08 -8.82 -26.11
CA LYS A 222 -2.15 -7.39 -25.78
C LYS A 222 -3.48 -6.93 -25.18
N PHE A 223 -4.03 -7.72 -24.25
CA PHE A 223 -5.27 -7.35 -23.56
C PHE A 223 -5.10 -6.05 -22.78
N PRO A 224 -6.11 -5.17 -22.78
CA PRO A 224 -6.01 -3.79 -22.31
C PRO A 224 -5.97 -3.66 -20.79
N TYR A 225 -6.36 -4.68 -20.04
CA TYR A 225 -6.41 -4.64 -18.58
C TYR A 225 -5.67 -5.82 -17.96
N CYS A 226 -5.14 -5.60 -16.76
CA CYS A 226 -4.65 -6.69 -15.93
C CYS A 226 -5.04 -6.54 -14.46
N LEU A 227 -5.04 -7.67 -13.77
CA LEU A 227 -5.31 -7.82 -12.35
C LEU A 227 -4.30 -8.79 -11.76
N ILE A 228 -3.55 -8.35 -10.76
CA ILE A 228 -2.55 -9.11 -10.04
C ILE A 228 -3.12 -9.50 -8.68
N ASP A 229 -3.06 -10.79 -8.39
CA ASP A 229 -3.47 -11.37 -7.12
C ASP A 229 -2.29 -12.06 -6.44
N LYS A 230 -1.71 -11.37 -5.44
CA LYS A 230 -0.54 -11.83 -4.70
C LYS A 230 -0.81 -13.12 -3.92
N GLN A 231 -2.00 -13.26 -3.35
CA GLN A 231 -2.34 -14.41 -2.50
C GLN A 231 -2.35 -15.72 -3.29
N SER A 232 -2.74 -15.69 -4.57
CA SER A 232 -2.72 -16.88 -5.44
C SER A 232 -1.52 -16.93 -6.38
N SER A 233 -0.60 -15.95 -6.33
CA SER A 233 0.53 -15.79 -7.26
C SER A 233 0.09 -15.83 -8.72
N ARG A 234 -1.00 -15.12 -9.04
CA ARG A 234 -1.60 -15.10 -10.38
C ARG A 234 -1.74 -13.69 -10.91
N ILE A 235 -1.66 -13.58 -12.23
CA ILE A 235 -2.07 -12.41 -12.98
C ILE A 235 -3.13 -12.81 -14.00
N TYR A 236 -4.15 -11.97 -14.13
CA TYR A 236 -5.21 -12.10 -15.11
C TYR A 236 -5.10 -10.94 -16.08
N PHE A 237 -5.04 -11.24 -17.37
CA PHE A 237 -5.17 -10.25 -18.43
C PHE A 237 -6.58 -10.34 -19.00
N TYR A 238 -7.26 -9.22 -19.26
CA TYR A 238 -8.66 -9.22 -19.71
C TYR A 238 -9.08 -7.99 -20.52
N ILE A 239 -10.26 -8.09 -21.15
CA ILE A 239 -11.03 -6.98 -21.77
C ILE A 239 -12.25 -6.63 -20.92
#